data_AF-A0A7L1NNA0-F1
#
_entry.id   AF-A0A7L1NNA0-F1
#
_cell.length_a   1.000
_cell.length_b   1.000
_cell.length_c   1.000
_cell.angle_alpha   90.00
_cell.angle_beta   90.00
_cell.angle_gamma   90.00
#
_symmetry.space_group_name_H-M   'P 1'
#
loop_
_entity.id
_entity.type
_entity.pdbx_description
1 polymer ?
#
loop_
_entity_poly.entity_id
_entity_poly.type
_entity_poly.pdbx_seq_one_letter_code
_entity_poly.pdbx_strand_id
1 'polypeptide(L)'
;NGPAWQRDRLALNRAVLSPTGARQFLVPLDTVANDFARSLRERIQLSPGGALTIDPHPLLFRFTLEASSYALYGERLGLLGESPSGGPSAGVGAQRFLGALETMLRTTLPLLFMPPSILRHLHPPLWRDHLHAWDLIFQHADDSIQRICRELAGGAPGVSPGAGSGGLLGELLLQGQLPLDSIKA
;
A
#
# COMPACT_ATOMS: atom_id res chain seq x y z
N ASN A 1 9.50 16.40 -12.34
CA ASN A 1 10.03 16.45 -13.72
C ASN A 1 11.49 16.89 -13.74
N GLY A 2 12.21 16.61 -14.84
CA GLY A 2 13.59 17.06 -15.00
C GLY A 2 14.60 16.34 -14.09
N PRO A 3 15.72 16.98 -13.72
CA PRO A 3 16.80 16.34 -12.98
C PRO A 3 16.40 15.71 -11.64
N ALA A 4 15.44 16.32 -10.92
CA ALA A 4 14.90 15.77 -9.68
C ALA A 4 14.24 14.40 -9.91
N TRP A 5 13.38 14.29 -10.93
CA TRP A 5 12.76 13.02 -11.30
C TRP A 5 13.80 11.97 -11.67
N GLN A 6 14.83 12.35 -12.43
CA GLN A 6 15.88 11.41 -12.84
C GLN A 6 16.63 10.84 -11.64
N ARG A 7 16.99 11.69 -10.67
CA ARG A 7 17.68 11.28 -9.43
C ARG A 7 16.83 10.26 -8.67
N ASP A 8 15.57 10.59 -8.42
CA ASP A 8 14.68 9.73 -7.62
C ASP A 8 14.40 8.42 -8.36
N ARG A 9 14.21 8.47 -9.69
CA ARG A 9 14.03 7.29 -10.54
C ARG A 9 15.23 6.35 -10.52
N LEU A 10 16.45 6.89 -10.58
CA LEU A 10 17.67 6.07 -10.56
C LEU A 10 17.86 5.34 -9.23
N ALA A 11 17.53 5.99 -8.11
CA ALA A 11 17.55 5.37 -6.79
C ALA A 11 16.48 4.26 -6.67
N LEU A 12 15.22 4.59 -6.99
CA LEU A 12 14.10 3.65 -6.91
C LEU A 12 14.27 2.45 -7.86
N ASN A 13 14.83 2.63 -9.05
CA ASN A 13 15.05 1.52 -9.98
C ASN A 13 15.98 0.45 -9.40
N ARG A 14 16.99 0.84 -8.61
CA ARG A 14 17.91 -0.13 -7.98
C ARG A 14 17.19 -0.96 -6.93
N ALA A 15 16.36 -0.32 -6.13
CA ALA A 15 15.65 -0.98 -5.03
C ALA A 15 14.42 -1.77 -5.50
N VAL A 16 13.71 -1.30 -6.53
CA VAL A 16 12.42 -1.88 -6.96
C VAL A 16 12.53 -2.72 -8.24
N LEU A 17 13.27 -2.24 -9.24
CA LEU A 17 13.24 -2.83 -10.59
C LEU A 17 14.47 -3.69 -10.92
N SER A 18 15.52 -3.65 -10.10
CA SER A 18 16.67 -4.54 -10.28
C SER A 18 16.27 -5.99 -9.95
N PRO A 19 16.90 -7.01 -10.56
CA PRO A 19 16.62 -8.40 -10.22
C PRO A 19 16.82 -8.70 -8.73
N THR A 20 17.78 -8.03 -8.08
CA THR A 20 18.03 -8.19 -6.64
C THR A 20 16.92 -7.57 -5.81
N GLY A 21 16.49 -6.34 -6.13
CA GLY A 21 15.39 -5.66 -5.46
C GLY A 21 14.06 -6.39 -5.64
N ALA A 22 13.76 -6.83 -6.88
CA ALA A 22 12.52 -7.53 -7.18
C ALA A 22 12.39 -8.87 -6.42
N ARG A 23 13.51 -9.54 -6.11
CA ARG A 23 13.51 -10.78 -5.31
C ARG A 23 12.98 -10.57 -3.89
N GLN A 24 13.12 -9.37 -3.33
CA GLN A 24 12.66 -9.06 -1.97
C GLN A 24 11.13 -9.09 -1.88
N PHE A 25 10.43 -8.83 -2.99
CA PHE A 25 8.97 -8.88 -3.03
C PHE A 25 8.42 -10.30 -3.16
N LEU A 26 9.22 -11.29 -3.56
CA LEU A 26 8.71 -12.63 -3.87
C LEU A 26 8.01 -13.27 -2.66
N VAL A 27 8.62 -13.21 -1.48
CA VAL A 27 8.03 -13.80 -0.27
C VAL A 27 6.75 -13.06 0.16
N PRO A 28 6.74 -11.72 0.28
CA PRO A 28 5.50 -10.98 0.56
C PRO A 28 4.37 -11.27 -0.42
N LEU A 29 4.66 -11.21 -1.73
CA LEU A 29 3.65 -11.41 -2.77
C LEU A 29 3.11 -12.85 -2.78
N ASP A 30 3.99 -13.86 -2.67
CA ASP A 30 3.59 -15.27 -2.62
C ASP A 30 2.75 -15.57 -1.37
N THR A 31 3.11 -14.98 -0.22
CA THR A 31 2.33 -15.12 1.02
C THR A 31 0.89 -14.62 0.82
N VAL A 32 0.73 -13.41 0.29
CA VAL A 32 -0.60 -12.80 0.09
C VAL A 32 -1.38 -13.53 -1.00
N ALA A 33 -0.72 -14.02 -2.06
CA ALA A 33 -1.35 -14.84 -3.09
C ALA A 33 -1.88 -16.17 -2.55
N ASN A 34 -1.12 -16.83 -1.66
CA ASN A 34 -1.55 -18.05 -1.00
C ASN A 34 -2.76 -17.81 -0.07
N ASP A 35 -2.75 -16.73 0.71
CA ASP A 35 -3.88 -16.34 1.56
C ASP A 35 -5.14 -16.07 0.73
N PHE A 36 -4.99 -15.34 -0.38
CA PHE A 36 -6.09 -15.08 -1.31
C PHE A 36 -6.65 -16.37 -1.92
N ALA A 37 -5.79 -17.26 -2.41
CA ALA A 37 -6.20 -18.55 -2.97
C ALA A 37 -6.90 -19.43 -1.93
N ARG A 38 -6.42 -19.43 -0.68
CA ARG A 38 -7.05 -20.15 0.43
C ARG A 38 -8.47 -19.63 0.69
N SER A 39 -8.64 -18.31 0.82
CA SER A 39 -9.95 -17.68 1.03
C SER A 39 -10.94 -17.99 -0.09
N LEU A 40 -10.48 -18.00 -1.36
CA LEU A 40 -11.33 -18.38 -2.49
C LEU A 40 -11.73 -19.85 -2.45
N ARG A 41 -10.81 -20.77 -2.12
CA ARG A 41 -11.11 -22.20 -1.99
C ARG A 41 -12.14 -22.45 -0.88
N GLU A 42 -12.02 -21.79 0.25
CA GLU A 42 -12.98 -21.88 1.35
C GLU A 42 -14.38 -21.41 0.92
N ARG A 43 -14.48 -20.28 0.21
CA ARG A 43 -15.75 -19.80 -0.34
C ARG A 43 -16.37 -20.78 -1.34
N ILE A 44 -15.56 -21.41 -2.18
CA ILE A 44 -16.02 -22.43 -3.13
C ILE A 44 -16.57 -23.66 -2.38
N GLN A 45 -15.86 -24.12 -1.33
CA GLN A 45 -16.30 -25.27 -0.51
C GLN A 45 -17.61 -25.00 0.23
N LEU A 46 -17.83 -23.76 0.67
CA LEU A 46 -19.07 -23.34 1.33
C LEU A 46 -20.21 -23.06 0.34
N SER A 47 -19.92 -22.95 -0.96
CA SER A 47 -20.92 -22.61 -1.97
C SER A 47 -21.72 -23.85 -2.41
N PRO A 48 -23.06 -23.78 -2.45
CA PRO A 48 -23.88 -24.86 -2.97
C PRO A 48 -23.50 -25.21 -4.41
N GLY A 49 -23.22 -26.48 -4.69
CA GLY A 49 -22.81 -26.94 -6.02
C GLY A 49 -21.33 -26.76 -6.37
N GLY A 50 -20.49 -26.34 -5.41
CA GLY A 50 -19.03 -26.31 -5.59
C GLY A 50 -18.53 -25.29 -6.61
N ALA A 51 -19.35 -24.28 -6.92
CA ALA A 51 -19.03 -23.19 -7.84
C ALA A 51 -19.31 -21.85 -7.18
N LEU A 52 -18.44 -20.86 -7.44
CA LEU A 52 -18.55 -19.50 -6.90
C LEU A 52 -18.75 -18.51 -8.05
N THR A 53 -19.87 -17.79 -8.03
CA THR A 53 -20.13 -16.67 -8.97
C THR A 53 -20.18 -15.37 -8.17
N ILE A 54 -19.20 -14.50 -8.39
CA ILE A 54 -19.04 -13.24 -7.66
C ILE A 54 -18.48 -12.16 -8.58
N ASP A 55 -18.63 -10.89 -8.20
CA ASP A 55 -17.84 -9.80 -8.75
C ASP A 55 -16.40 -9.87 -8.20
N PRO A 56 -15.37 -10.08 -9.05
CA PRO A 56 -14.00 -10.18 -8.59
C PRO A 56 -13.37 -8.82 -8.24
N HIS A 57 -13.94 -7.69 -8.69
CA HIS A 57 -13.29 -6.38 -8.57
C HIS A 57 -12.94 -6.01 -7.12
N PRO A 58 -13.86 -6.05 -6.13
CA PRO A 58 -13.54 -5.70 -4.74
C PRO A 58 -12.50 -6.62 -4.11
N LEU A 59 -12.49 -7.90 -4.50
CA LEU A 59 -11.54 -8.89 -4.00
C LEU A 59 -10.14 -8.65 -4.56
N LEU A 60 -10.02 -8.42 -5.86
CA LEU A 60 -8.76 -8.12 -6.51
C LEU A 60 -8.17 -6.80 -6.01
N PHE A 61 -9.00 -5.79 -5.79
CA PHE A 61 -8.55 -4.50 -5.26
C PHE A 61 -7.95 -4.64 -3.85
N ARG A 62 -8.62 -5.39 -2.96
CA ARG A 62 -8.09 -5.73 -1.62
C ARG A 62 -6.80 -6.55 -1.69
N PHE A 63 -6.74 -7.54 -2.58
CA PHE A 63 -5.56 -8.37 -2.80
C PHE A 63 -4.36 -7.53 -3.22
N THR A 64 -4.52 -6.67 -4.23
CA THR A 64 -3.44 -5.80 -4.73
C THR A 64 -2.97 -4.83 -3.65
N LEU A 65 -3.89 -4.29 -2.85
CA LEU A 65 -3.52 -3.36 -1.79
C LEU A 65 -2.76 -4.04 -0.64
N GLU A 66 -3.23 -5.21 -0.21
CA GLU A 66 -2.55 -6.05 0.78
C GLU A 66 -1.14 -6.42 0.31
N ALA A 67 -1.01 -6.89 -0.93
CA ALA A 67 0.25 -7.34 -1.51
C ALA A 67 1.25 -6.18 -1.65
N SER A 68 0.78 -5.03 -2.13
CA SER A 68 1.62 -3.82 -2.29
C SER A 68 2.06 -3.28 -0.94
N SER A 69 1.16 -3.20 0.03
CA SER A 69 1.48 -2.68 1.37
C SER A 69 2.45 -3.60 2.11
N TYR A 70 2.28 -4.92 1.97
CA TYR A 70 3.21 -5.87 2.58
C TYR A 70 4.60 -5.83 1.91
N ALA A 71 4.64 -5.68 0.59
CA ALA A 71 5.90 -5.51 -0.15
C ALA A 71 6.63 -4.21 0.21
N LEU A 72 5.91 -3.09 0.33
CA LEU A 72 6.49 -1.76 0.57
C LEU A 72 6.86 -1.53 2.03
N TYR A 73 5.95 -1.84 2.95
CA TYR A 73 6.07 -1.50 4.37
C TYR A 73 6.40 -2.71 5.25
N GLY A 74 6.33 -3.93 4.73
CA GLY A 74 6.46 -5.13 5.56
C GLY A 74 5.26 -5.37 6.48
N GLU A 75 4.14 -4.66 6.27
CA GLU A 75 2.95 -4.72 7.10
C GLU A 75 1.77 -5.40 6.41
N ARG A 76 1.05 -6.25 7.15
CA ARG A 76 -0.20 -6.87 6.73
C ARG A 76 -1.38 -5.97 7.10
N LEU A 77 -2.16 -5.52 6.11
CA LEU A 77 -3.34 -4.67 6.35
C LEU A 77 -4.55 -5.49 6.83
N GLY A 78 -4.58 -6.80 6.57
CA GLY A 78 -5.67 -7.68 6.95
C GLY A 78 -6.91 -7.57 6.04
N LEU A 79 -6.75 -7.14 4.79
CA LEU A 79 -7.85 -6.90 3.86
C LEU A 79 -8.50 -8.17 3.28
N LEU A 80 -7.84 -9.34 3.43
CA LEU A 80 -8.28 -10.61 2.83
C LEU A 80 -9.06 -11.53 3.79
N GLY A 81 -9.25 -11.13 5.06
CA GLY A 81 -9.87 -11.96 6.10
C GLY A 81 -8.86 -12.79 6.88
N GLU A 82 -9.17 -13.02 8.16
CA GLU A 82 -8.43 -13.78 9.17
C GLU A 82 -6.90 -13.74 9.06
N SER A 83 -6.32 -12.56 9.26
CA SER A 83 -4.92 -12.51 9.70
C SER A 83 -4.87 -12.82 11.20
N PRO A 84 -4.14 -13.85 11.65
CA PRO A 84 -4.01 -14.21 13.07
C PRO A 84 -3.41 -13.10 13.96
N SER A 85 -2.86 -12.05 13.36
CA SER A 85 -2.09 -10.98 14.00
C SER A 85 -2.83 -9.63 14.05
N GLY A 86 -4.04 -9.50 13.50
CA GLY A 86 -4.78 -8.23 13.46
C GLY A 86 -5.78 -8.08 14.60
N GLY A 87 -5.50 -7.23 15.58
CA GLY A 87 -6.51 -6.77 16.53
C GLY A 87 -7.67 -6.01 15.85
N PRO A 88 -8.84 -5.86 16.50
CA PRO A 88 -10.04 -5.26 15.91
C PRO A 88 -9.87 -3.81 15.39
N SER A 89 -8.82 -3.10 15.81
CA SER A 89 -8.48 -1.75 15.34
C SER A 89 -7.70 -1.73 14.01
N ALA A 90 -6.96 -2.80 13.67
CA ALA A 90 -6.16 -2.87 12.44
C ALA A 90 -7.05 -2.87 11.19
N GLY A 91 -8.19 -3.57 11.25
CA GLY A 91 -9.17 -3.60 10.17
C GLY A 91 -9.84 -2.25 9.90
N VAL A 92 -10.04 -1.42 10.94
CA VAL A 92 -10.67 -0.10 10.78
C VAL A 92 -9.77 0.87 10.02
N GLY A 93 -8.47 0.88 10.35
CA GLY A 93 -7.48 1.70 9.64
C GLY A 93 -7.34 1.29 8.17
N ALA A 94 -7.23 -0.02 7.90
CA ALA A 94 -7.12 -0.56 6.55
C ALA A 94 -8.37 -0.28 5.70
N GLN A 95 -9.57 -0.39 6.28
CA GLN A 95 -10.82 -0.09 5.59
C GLN A 95 -10.98 1.41 5.31
N ARG A 96 -10.52 2.29 6.22
CA ARG A 96 -10.47 3.74 6.00
C ARG A 96 -9.53 4.09 4.84
N PHE A 97 -8.35 3.47 4.80
CA PHE A 97 -7.38 3.65 3.73
C PHE A 97 -7.91 3.15 2.37
N LEU A 98 -8.54 1.96 2.35
CA LEU A 98 -9.18 1.42 1.16
C LEU A 98 -10.25 2.39 0.59
N GLY A 99 -11.14 2.88 1.45
CA GLY A 99 -12.19 3.83 1.04
C GLY A 99 -11.63 5.18 0.57
N ALA A 100 -10.52 5.63 1.15
CA ALA A 100 -9.81 6.82 0.68
C ALA A 100 -9.23 6.63 -0.73
N LEU A 101 -8.59 5.48 -1.00
CA LEU A 101 -8.09 5.15 -2.35
C LEU A 101 -9.20 5.07 -3.39
N GLU A 102 -10.31 4.41 -3.07
CA GLU A 102 -11.48 4.34 -3.96
C GLU A 102 -12.04 5.75 -4.24
N THR A 103 -12.13 6.59 -3.21
CA THR A 103 -12.60 7.97 -3.36
C THR A 103 -11.64 8.80 -4.21
N MET A 104 -10.33 8.69 -3.96
CA MET A 104 -9.29 9.37 -4.74
C MET A 104 -9.35 8.96 -6.22
N LEU A 105 -9.41 7.66 -6.53
CA LEU A 105 -9.50 7.16 -7.91
C LEU A 105 -10.79 7.63 -8.60
N ARG A 106 -11.94 7.51 -7.93
CA ARG A 106 -13.25 7.93 -8.46
C ARG A 106 -13.33 9.43 -8.75
N THR A 107 -12.74 10.25 -7.89
CA THR A 107 -12.76 11.71 -8.00
C THR A 107 -11.71 12.24 -8.99
N THR A 108 -10.62 11.49 -9.25
CA THR A 108 -9.53 11.91 -10.13
C THR A 108 -9.99 12.18 -11.57
N LEU A 109 -10.72 11.23 -12.17
CA LEU A 109 -11.10 11.37 -13.59
C LEU A 109 -12.00 12.59 -13.86
N PRO A 110 -13.09 12.84 -13.10
CA PRO A 110 -13.88 14.05 -13.35
C PRO A 110 -13.11 15.35 -13.07
N LEU A 111 -12.19 15.35 -12.10
CA LEU A 111 -11.36 16.53 -11.80
C LEU A 111 -10.32 16.81 -12.89
N LEU A 112 -9.78 15.77 -13.53
CA LEU A 112 -8.79 15.89 -14.61
C LEU A 112 -9.33 16.67 -15.81
N PHE A 113 -10.61 16.52 -16.12
CA PHE A 113 -11.27 17.22 -17.23
C PHE A 113 -11.92 18.54 -16.81
N MET A 114 -11.79 18.95 -15.54
CA MET A 114 -12.33 20.21 -15.05
C MET A 114 -11.35 21.37 -15.28
N PRO A 115 -11.80 22.50 -15.85
CA PRO A 115 -10.96 23.69 -15.98
C PRO A 115 -10.39 24.18 -14.63
N PRO A 116 -9.10 24.53 -14.54
CA PRO A 116 -8.48 24.99 -13.29
C PRO A 116 -9.11 26.26 -12.70
N SER A 117 -9.76 27.08 -13.52
CA SER A 117 -10.54 28.23 -13.04
C SER A 117 -11.74 27.79 -12.20
N ILE A 118 -12.48 26.77 -12.64
CA ILE A 118 -13.64 26.23 -11.91
C ILE A 118 -13.21 25.60 -10.58
N LEU A 119 -12.14 24.80 -10.60
CA LEU A 119 -11.59 24.19 -9.38
C LEU A 119 -11.18 25.22 -8.34
N ARG A 120 -10.52 26.32 -8.78
CA ARG A 120 -10.04 27.38 -7.88
C ARG A 120 -11.14 28.28 -7.33
N HIS A 121 -12.21 28.53 -8.08
CA HIS A 121 -13.24 29.49 -7.67
C HIS A 121 -14.44 28.85 -7.00
N LEU A 122 -14.82 27.63 -7.40
CA LEU A 122 -16.07 27.02 -6.96
C LEU A 122 -15.86 25.91 -5.91
N HIS A 123 -14.61 25.49 -5.66
CA HIS A 123 -14.24 24.41 -4.73
C HIS A 123 -15.32 23.32 -4.68
N PRO A 124 -15.62 22.67 -5.82
CA PRO A 124 -16.77 21.78 -5.91
C PRO A 124 -16.66 20.70 -4.82
N PRO A 125 -17.79 20.19 -4.28
CA PRO A 125 -17.77 19.13 -3.27
C PRO A 125 -16.84 17.97 -3.64
N LEU A 126 -16.76 17.65 -4.93
CA LEU A 126 -15.84 16.66 -5.50
C LEU A 126 -14.35 16.95 -5.21
N TRP A 127 -13.92 18.22 -5.29
CA TRP A 127 -12.55 18.64 -4.97
C TRP A 127 -12.25 18.48 -3.48
N ARG A 128 -13.23 18.78 -2.61
CA ARG A 128 -13.09 18.56 -1.16
C ARG A 128 -12.98 17.07 -0.82
N ASP A 129 -13.80 16.24 -1.43
CA ASP A 129 -13.74 14.78 -1.25
C ASP A 129 -12.39 14.22 -1.73
N HIS A 130 -11.87 14.73 -2.84
CA HIS A 130 -10.57 14.35 -3.37
C HIS A 130 -9.42 14.74 -2.44
N LEU A 131 -9.42 15.97 -1.92
CA LEU A 131 -8.41 16.42 -0.96
C LEU A 131 -8.47 15.61 0.33
N HIS A 132 -9.66 15.41 0.90
CA HIS A 132 -9.82 14.60 2.11
C HIS A 132 -9.36 13.15 1.89
N ALA A 133 -9.65 12.57 0.73
CA ALA A 133 -9.13 11.24 0.38
C ALA A 133 -7.60 11.21 0.32
N TRP A 134 -6.96 12.21 -0.27
CA TRP A 134 -5.49 12.34 -0.25
C TRP A 134 -4.95 12.51 1.16
N ASP A 135 -5.56 13.33 2.01
CA ASP A 135 -5.13 13.52 3.40
C ASP A 135 -5.11 12.19 4.16
N LEU A 136 -6.13 11.34 3.98
CA LEU A 136 -6.19 10.02 4.59
C LEU A 136 -5.12 9.05 4.04
N ILE A 137 -4.83 9.12 2.73
CA ILE A 137 -3.78 8.32 2.08
C ILE A 137 -2.39 8.72 2.62
N PHE A 138 -2.10 10.02 2.66
CA PHE A 138 -0.83 10.54 3.18
C PHE A 138 -0.67 10.26 4.68
N GLN A 139 -1.73 10.38 5.47
CA GLN A 139 -1.71 10.00 6.88
C GLN A 139 -1.32 8.53 7.06
N HIS A 140 -1.94 7.62 6.30
CA HIS A 140 -1.61 6.20 6.37
C HIS A 140 -0.15 5.92 5.97
N ALA A 141 0.32 6.54 4.89
CA ALA A 141 1.71 6.40 4.46
C ALA A 141 2.70 6.94 5.51
N ASP A 142 2.42 8.11 6.09
CA ASP A 142 3.28 8.73 7.10
C ASP A 142 3.34 7.90 8.38
N ASP A 143 2.20 7.43 8.88
CA ASP A 143 2.13 6.53 10.03
C ASP A 143 2.99 5.28 9.83
N SER A 144 2.92 4.69 8.64
CA SER A 144 3.69 3.49 8.28
C SER A 144 5.19 3.77 8.18
N ILE A 145 5.59 4.88 7.54
CA ILE A 145 6.98 5.31 7.47
C ILE A 145 7.54 5.59 8.87
N GLN A 146 6.80 6.34 9.70
CA GLN A 146 7.22 6.67 11.06
C GLN A 146 7.36 5.42 11.95
N ARG A 147 6.50 4.42 11.75
CA ARG A 147 6.62 3.13 12.46
C ARG A 147 7.93 2.43 12.10
N ILE A 148 8.22 2.31 10.80
CA ILE A 148 9.46 1.69 10.31
C ILE A 148 10.68 2.45 10.82
N CYS A 149 10.67 3.79 10.78
CA CYS A 149 11.76 4.60 11.33
C CYS A 149 11.98 4.34 12.83
N ARG A 150 10.90 4.20 13.63
CA ARG A 150 11.00 3.90 15.07
C ARG A 150 11.54 2.50 15.33
N GLU A 151 11.12 1.51 14.56
CA GLU A 151 11.61 0.13 14.65
C GLU A 151 13.11 0.04 14.34
N LEU A 152 13.56 0.77 13.30
CA LEU A 152 14.98 0.85 12.94
C LEU A 152 15.81 1.59 14.00
N ALA A 153 15.28 2.67 14.59
CA ALA A 153 15.97 3.45 15.62
C ALA A 153 16.02 2.74 16.99
N GLY A 154 15.02 1.89 17.29
CA GLY A 154 14.87 1.19 18.56
C GLY A 154 15.76 -0.04 18.76
N GLY A 155 16.50 -0.47 17.74
CA GLY A 155 17.47 -1.56 17.85
C GLY A 155 16.88 -2.88 18.37
N ALA A 156 15.95 -3.50 17.63
CA ALA A 156 15.40 -4.79 18.04
C ALA A 156 16.50 -5.89 18.05
N PRO A 157 16.79 -6.54 19.20
CA PRO A 157 17.77 -7.60 19.31
C PRO A 157 17.16 -8.90 18.79
N GLY A 158 17.49 -9.29 17.56
CA GLY A 158 17.06 -10.58 17.01
C GLY A 158 16.82 -10.64 15.51
N VAL A 159 17.09 -9.56 14.76
CA VAL A 159 16.88 -9.55 13.31
C VAL A 159 18.11 -10.12 12.63
N SER A 160 18.05 -11.41 12.29
CA SER A 160 18.99 -12.03 11.36
C SER A 160 19.09 -11.21 10.07
N PRO A 161 20.30 -10.99 9.53
CA PRO A 161 20.50 -10.32 8.24
C PRO A 161 19.91 -11.21 7.14
N GLY A 162 18.65 -10.98 6.79
CA GLY A 162 17.91 -11.81 5.83
C GLY A 162 16.38 -11.84 6.01
N ALA A 163 15.85 -11.40 7.16
CA ALA A 163 14.41 -11.23 7.36
C ALA A 163 14.08 -9.75 7.51
N GLY A 164 13.59 -9.14 6.43
CA GLY A 164 13.39 -7.70 6.26
C GLY A 164 12.47 -7.07 7.31
N SER A 165 13.08 -6.30 8.22
CA SER A 165 12.38 -5.34 9.08
C SER A 165 12.03 -4.10 8.23
N GLY A 166 10.74 -3.91 7.92
CA GLY A 166 10.21 -2.72 7.26
C GLY A 166 10.04 -2.77 5.73
N GLY A 167 10.09 -3.95 5.12
CA GLY A 167 9.94 -4.11 3.66
C GLY A 167 11.01 -3.35 2.85
N LEU A 168 10.69 -3.02 1.60
CA LEU A 168 11.56 -2.20 0.73
C LEU A 168 11.91 -0.86 1.38
N LEU A 169 10.94 -0.23 2.04
CA LEU A 169 11.12 1.08 2.64
C LEU A 169 12.16 1.05 3.76
N GLY A 170 12.15 0.01 4.60
CA GLY A 170 13.17 -0.20 5.61
C GLY A 170 14.58 -0.25 5.01
N GLU A 171 14.75 -0.94 3.88
CA GLU A 171 16.03 -1.00 3.19
C GLU A 171 16.45 0.34 2.58
N LEU A 172 15.52 1.06 1.96
CA LEU A 172 15.79 2.39 1.40
C LEU A 172 16.24 3.39 2.49
N LEU A 173 15.62 3.31 3.67
CA LEU A 173 15.98 4.10 4.85
C LEU A 173 17.36 3.71 5.39
N LEU A 174 17.67 2.41 5.48
CA LEU A 174 18.98 1.92 5.94
C LEU A 174 20.12 2.28 4.98
N GLN A 175 19.86 2.27 3.67
CA GLN A 175 20.88 2.59 2.67
C GLN A 175 21.08 4.10 2.50
N GLY A 176 20.24 4.95 3.11
CA GLY A 176 20.34 6.41 3.04
C GLY A 176 20.26 6.98 1.62
N GLN A 177 19.67 6.23 0.67
CA GLN A 177 19.73 6.57 -0.76
C GLN A 177 18.78 7.70 -1.16
N LEU A 178 17.80 8.02 -0.31
CA LEU A 178 16.85 9.12 -0.53
C LEU A 178 16.61 9.86 0.79
N PRO A 179 16.54 11.21 0.77
CA PRO A 179 16.09 11.97 1.92
C PRO A 179 14.62 11.60 2.23
N LEU A 180 14.26 11.60 3.52
CA LEU A 180 12.95 11.16 3.99
C LEU A 180 11.78 11.86 3.27
N ASP A 181 11.95 13.14 2.93
CA ASP A 181 10.95 13.91 2.19
C ASP A 181 10.75 13.39 0.76
N SER A 182 11.80 12.91 0.09
CA SER A 182 11.71 12.31 -1.24
C SER A 182 11.14 10.88 -1.23
N ILE A 183 11.16 10.22 -0.07
CA ILE A 183 10.53 8.92 0.14
C ILE A 183 9.01 9.10 0.38
N LYS A 184 8.62 10.23 0.98
CA LYS A 184 7.22 10.58 1.28
C LYS A 184 6.48 11.28 0.13
N ALA A 185 7.21 11.96 -0.76
CA ALA A 185 6.69 12.84 -1.81
C ALA A 185 5.95 12.12 -2.95
#